data_AF-A0A498CJF9-F1
#
_entry.id   AF-A0A498CJF9-F1
#
_cell.length_a   1.000
_cell.length_b   1.000
_cell.length_c   1.000
_cell.angle_alpha   90.00
_cell.angle_beta   90.00
_cell.angle_gamma   90.00
#
_symmetry.space_group_name_H-M   'P 1'
#
loop_
_entity.id
_entity.type
_entity.pdbx_description
1 polymer ?
#
loop_
_entity_poly.entity_id
_entity_poly.type
_entity_poly.pdbx_seq_one_letter_code
_entity_poly.pdbx_strand_id
1 'polypeptide(L)'
;MKPSLNTQRRRAFCVYMARGFPPEEAARKAGFGAGDCGMQSAALLGDAKVRRSIARLRKELSFGAPASLARAGLERIALGDAAGALPLLSGEGGPASTADLFHVAEVRLPKGGGVEIKFCDRLKALSLLAGLDGGEQNAAGSLLAALARSAQAPADDPRAEDRANG
;
A
#
# COMPACT_ATOMS: atom_id res chain seq x y z
N MET A 1 -27.89 16.57 13.57
CA MET A 1 -27.55 17.38 12.37
C MET A 1 -26.46 16.69 11.57
N LYS A 2 -26.65 16.48 10.27
CA LYS A 2 -25.58 15.97 9.38
C LYS A 2 -24.53 17.10 9.21
N PRO A 3 -23.22 16.82 9.34
CA PRO A 3 -22.20 17.84 9.17
C PRO A 3 -22.22 18.39 7.74
N SER A 4 -21.91 19.69 7.57
CA SER A 4 -21.80 20.30 6.24
C SER A 4 -20.70 19.62 5.43
N LEU A 5 -20.86 19.59 4.10
CA LEU A 5 -19.90 18.98 3.17
C LEU A 5 -18.47 19.49 3.42
N ASN A 6 -18.31 20.80 3.68
CA ASN A 6 -17.03 21.42 3.99
C ASN A 6 -16.42 20.88 5.31
N THR A 7 -17.24 20.64 6.33
CA THR A 7 -16.81 20.04 7.60
C THR A 7 -16.27 18.61 7.41
N GLN A 8 -16.93 17.81 6.57
CA GLN A 8 -16.47 16.47 6.22
C GLN A 8 -15.12 16.50 5.48
N ARG A 9 -14.98 17.37 4.47
CA ARG A 9 -13.71 17.53 3.73
C ARG A 9 -12.57 17.97 4.65
N ARG A 10 -12.81 18.91 5.56
CA ARG A 10 -11.81 19.35 6.55
C ARG A 10 -11.38 18.23 7.49
N ARG A 11 -12.31 17.39 7.92
CA ARG A 11 -11.99 16.21 8.74
C ARG A 11 -11.14 15.21 7.95
N ALA A 12 -11.50 14.93 6.71
CA ALA A 12 -10.73 14.06 5.82
C ALA A 12 -9.30 14.61 5.58
N PHE A 13 -9.17 15.91 5.33
CA PHE A 13 -7.87 16.58 5.20
C PHE A 13 -6.99 16.37 6.44
N CYS A 14 -7.55 16.55 7.64
CA CYS A 14 -6.80 16.32 8.89
C CYS A 14 -6.31 14.87 9.01
N VAL A 15 -7.11 13.89 8.57
CA VAL A 15 -6.73 12.48 8.57
C VAL A 15 -5.59 12.20 7.58
N TYR A 16 -5.66 12.72 6.35
CA TYR A 16 -4.59 12.55 5.37
C TYR A 16 -3.29 13.24 5.81
N MET A 17 -3.36 14.47 6.34
CA MET A 17 -2.19 15.16 6.90
C MET A 17 -1.58 14.43 8.10
N ALA A 18 -2.41 13.78 8.92
CA ALA A 18 -1.94 12.99 10.05
C ALA A 18 -1.32 11.66 9.61
N ARG A 19 -1.71 11.11 8.46
CA ARG A 19 -1.11 9.94 7.81
C ARG A 19 0.16 10.23 7.01
N GLY A 20 0.58 11.49 6.92
CA GLY A 20 1.84 11.89 6.27
C GLY A 20 1.74 12.26 4.79
N PHE A 21 0.54 12.41 4.24
CA PHE A 21 0.38 12.90 2.86
C PHE A 21 0.83 14.37 2.72
N PRO A 22 1.40 14.77 1.56
CA PRO A 22 1.64 16.17 1.24
C PRO A 22 0.35 17.01 1.27
N PRO A 23 0.42 18.32 1.62
CA PRO A 23 -0.76 19.17 1.79
C PRO A 23 -1.71 19.20 0.58
N GLU A 24 -1.18 19.30 -0.63
CA GLU A 24 -1.95 19.37 -1.87
C GLU A 24 -2.66 18.05 -2.17
N GLU A 25 -1.97 16.93 -1.92
CA GLU A 25 -2.52 15.59 -2.10
C GLU A 25 -3.58 15.28 -1.05
N ALA A 26 -3.34 15.67 0.20
CA ALA A 26 -4.31 15.57 1.29
C ALA A 26 -5.59 16.36 0.99
N ALA A 27 -5.47 17.55 0.40
CA ALA A 27 -6.61 18.35 -0.05
C ALA A 27 -7.36 17.64 -1.18
N ARG A 28 -6.67 17.22 -2.24
CA ARG A 28 -7.29 16.52 -3.37
C ARG A 28 -8.05 15.27 -2.91
N LYS A 29 -7.43 14.42 -2.10
CA LYS A 29 -8.04 13.21 -1.54
C LYS A 29 -9.19 13.49 -0.58
N ALA A 30 -9.20 14.66 0.06
CA ALA A 30 -10.32 15.13 0.89
C ALA A 30 -11.49 15.68 0.06
N GLY A 31 -11.40 15.69 -1.28
CA GLY A 31 -12.46 16.16 -2.17
C GLY A 31 -12.45 17.67 -2.39
N PHE A 32 -11.32 18.32 -2.13
CA PHE A 32 -11.09 19.70 -2.56
C PHE A 32 -10.76 19.74 -4.06
N GLY A 33 -11.20 20.81 -4.74
CA GLY A 33 -11.09 20.92 -6.20
C GLY A 33 -9.64 20.93 -6.68
N ALA A 34 -9.35 20.23 -7.78
CA ALA A 34 -7.99 20.00 -8.26
C ALA A 34 -7.20 21.27 -8.59
N GLY A 35 -7.87 22.35 -9.00
CA GLY A 35 -7.23 23.62 -9.42
C GLY A 35 -6.63 24.45 -8.28
N ASP A 36 -7.14 24.32 -7.05
CA ASP A 36 -6.80 25.23 -5.94
C ASP A 36 -6.20 24.49 -4.72
N CYS A 37 -5.79 23.23 -4.87
CA CYS A 37 -5.34 22.40 -3.75
C CYS A 37 -4.18 23.03 -2.95
N GLY A 38 -3.26 23.74 -3.62
CA GLY A 38 -2.17 24.49 -2.97
C GLY A 38 -2.70 25.58 -2.04
N MET A 39 -3.47 26.53 -2.58
CA MET A 39 -4.06 27.62 -1.81
C MET A 39 -5.00 27.13 -0.71
N GLN A 40 -5.83 26.12 -1.00
CA GLN A 40 -6.78 25.57 -0.04
C GLN A 40 -6.08 24.81 1.09
N SER A 41 -5.03 24.05 0.80
CA SER A 41 -4.24 23.37 1.83
C SER A 41 -3.47 24.37 2.70
N ALA A 42 -2.88 25.41 2.12
CA ALA A 42 -2.22 26.50 2.85
C ALA A 42 -3.21 27.21 3.80
N ALA A 43 -4.40 27.55 3.31
CA ALA A 43 -5.45 28.16 4.12
C ALA A 43 -5.91 27.24 5.28
N LEU A 44 -6.08 25.94 5.01
CA LEU A 44 -6.42 24.96 6.05
C LEU A 44 -5.34 24.84 7.11
N LEU A 45 -4.05 24.85 6.73
CA LEU A 45 -2.92 24.81 7.66
C LEU A 45 -2.75 26.12 8.45
N GLY A 46 -3.28 27.24 7.92
CA GLY A 46 -3.41 28.50 8.64
C GLY A 46 -4.34 28.43 9.86
N ASP A 47 -5.35 27.56 9.84
CA ASP A 47 -6.33 27.43 10.92
C ASP A 47 -5.79 26.60 12.11
N ALA A 48 -5.73 27.24 13.29
CA ALA A 48 -5.27 26.61 14.52
C ALA A 48 -6.09 25.37 14.94
N LYS A 49 -7.41 25.31 14.64
CA LYS A 49 -8.24 24.13 14.90
C LYS A 49 -7.81 22.94 14.04
N VAL A 50 -7.45 23.19 12.78
CA VAL A 50 -6.95 22.17 11.86
C VAL A 50 -5.59 21.66 12.36
N ARG A 51 -4.67 22.56 12.69
CA ARG A 51 -3.36 22.17 13.24
C ARG A 51 -3.48 21.34 14.52
N ARG A 52 -4.35 21.74 15.46
CA ARG A 52 -4.63 20.95 16.67
C ARG A 52 -5.25 19.59 16.35
N SER A 53 -6.20 19.54 15.41
CA SER A 53 -6.80 18.28 14.96
C SER A 53 -5.77 17.35 14.34
N ILE A 54 -4.87 17.85 13.48
CA ILE A 54 -3.77 17.09 12.90
C ILE A 54 -2.82 16.59 14.00
N ALA A 55 -2.41 17.44 14.94
CA ALA A 55 -1.52 17.04 16.03
C ALA A 55 -2.16 15.97 16.93
N ARG A 56 -3.45 16.12 17.25
CA ARG A 56 -4.22 15.12 18.00
C ARG A 56 -4.34 13.83 17.21
N LEU A 57 -4.77 13.90 15.95
CA LEU A 57 -4.89 12.73 15.08
C LEU A 57 -3.55 12.07 14.83
N ARG A 58 -2.42 12.77 14.80
CA ARG A 58 -1.09 12.13 14.74
C ARG A 58 -0.80 11.30 15.98
N LYS A 59 -1.25 11.75 17.16
CA LYS A 59 -1.14 11.00 18.44
C LYS A 59 -2.21 9.91 18.59
N GLU A 60 -3.37 10.06 17.97
CA GLU A 60 -4.45 9.05 18.02
C GLU A 60 -4.24 7.99 16.93
N LEU A 61 -3.82 8.40 15.74
CA LEU A 61 -3.40 7.53 14.63
C LEU A 61 -1.99 7.00 14.82
N SER A 62 -1.24 7.42 15.85
CA SER A 62 -0.08 6.66 16.33
C SER A 62 -0.49 5.31 16.95
N PHE A 63 -1.77 4.92 16.84
CA PHE A 63 -2.19 3.52 16.84
C PHE A 63 -1.50 2.66 15.76
N GLY A 64 -0.65 3.24 14.91
CA GLY A 64 0.50 2.53 14.39
C GLY A 64 1.81 3.20 14.81
N ALA A 65 2.55 2.58 15.74
CA ALA A 65 3.98 2.84 15.83
C ALA A 65 4.60 2.66 14.43
N PRO A 66 5.74 3.28 14.09
CA PRO A 66 6.42 3.03 12.81
C PRO A 66 6.52 1.54 12.47
N ALA A 67 6.71 0.70 13.50
CA ALA A 67 6.66 -0.76 13.40
C ALA A 67 5.29 -1.31 12.95
N SER A 68 4.18 -0.84 13.49
CA SER A 68 2.82 -1.28 13.10
C SER A 68 2.44 -0.83 11.70
N LEU A 69 2.86 0.38 11.29
CA LEU A 69 2.65 0.86 9.92
C LEU A 69 3.52 0.09 8.92
N ALA A 70 4.77 -0.22 9.29
CA ALA A 70 5.64 -1.09 8.51
C ALA A 70 5.05 -2.49 8.38
N ARG A 71 4.54 -3.07 9.48
CA ARG A 71 3.85 -4.38 9.48
C ARG A 71 2.65 -4.36 8.53
N ALA A 72 1.75 -3.39 8.66
CA ALA A 72 0.58 -3.27 7.79
C ALA A 72 0.96 -3.09 6.31
N GLY A 73 2.02 -2.35 6.01
CA GLY A 73 2.52 -2.18 4.64
C GLY A 73 3.10 -3.47 4.07
N LEU A 74 3.90 -4.18 4.86
CA LEU A 74 4.49 -5.47 4.48
C LEU A 74 3.41 -6.55 4.31
N GLU A 75 2.40 -6.61 5.18
CA GLU A 75 1.24 -7.50 5.04
C GLU A 75 0.52 -7.25 3.72
N ARG A 76 0.29 -5.99 3.36
CA ARG A 76 -0.35 -5.64 2.10
C ARG A 76 0.50 -6.03 0.89
N ILE A 77 1.82 -5.86 0.93
CA ILE A 77 2.72 -6.33 -0.14
C ILE A 77 2.71 -7.86 -0.25
N ALA A 78 2.82 -8.56 0.89
CA ALA A 78 2.95 -10.01 0.95
C ALA A 78 1.65 -10.75 0.56
N LEU A 79 0.51 -10.24 1.01
CA LEU A 79 -0.78 -10.95 0.99
C LEU A 79 -1.84 -10.25 0.11
N GLY A 80 -1.62 -9.00 -0.25
CA GLY A 80 -2.59 -8.20 -1.01
C GLY A 80 -2.53 -8.43 -2.52
N ASP A 81 -3.67 -8.18 -3.17
CA ASP A 81 -3.80 -8.19 -4.63
C ASP A 81 -3.14 -6.94 -5.25
N ALA A 82 -2.50 -7.13 -6.41
CA ALA A 82 -1.82 -6.10 -7.19
C ALA A 82 -2.65 -5.63 -8.41
N ALA A 83 -3.89 -6.11 -8.57
CA ALA A 83 -4.77 -5.75 -9.69
C ALA A 83 -5.01 -4.23 -9.83
N GLY A 84 -4.84 -3.47 -8.75
CA GLY A 84 -4.92 -2.01 -8.77
C GLY A 84 -3.90 -1.33 -9.70
N ALA A 85 -2.81 -2.00 -10.08
CA ALA A 85 -1.83 -1.51 -11.05
C ALA A 85 -2.20 -1.80 -12.51
N LEU A 86 -3.18 -2.68 -12.77
CA LEU A 86 -3.59 -3.06 -14.13
C LEU A 86 -4.04 -1.90 -15.03
N PRO A 87 -4.66 -0.81 -14.53
CA PRO A 87 -4.97 0.34 -15.38
C PRO A 87 -3.76 0.95 -16.10
N LEU A 88 -2.53 0.75 -15.59
CA LEU A 88 -1.31 1.15 -16.27
C LEU A 88 -0.97 0.31 -17.51
N LEU A 89 -1.52 -0.90 -17.61
CA LEU A 89 -1.28 -1.85 -18.70
C LEU A 89 -2.33 -1.75 -19.82
N SER A 90 -3.43 -1.03 -19.60
CA SER A 90 -4.57 -1.02 -20.53
C SER A 90 -4.34 -0.23 -21.82
N GLY A 91 -3.20 0.46 -21.99
CA GLY A 91 -2.76 1.10 -23.25
C GLY A 91 -3.58 2.32 -23.70
N GLU A 92 -4.86 2.36 -23.37
CA GLU A 92 -5.68 3.55 -23.33
C GLU A 92 -5.06 4.47 -22.29
N GLY A 93 -4.72 5.71 -22.64
CA GLY A 93 -4.12 6.72 -21.75
C GLY A 93 -5.05 7.18 -20.61
N GLY A 94 -5.72 6.25 -19.95
CA GLY A 94 -6.39 6.45 -18.68
C GLY A 94 -5.37 7.02 -17.70
N PRO A 95 -5.74 8.07 -16.95
CA PRO A 95 -4.77 8.83 -16.23
C PRO A 95 -4.14 7.92 -15.18
N ALA A 96 -2.81 7.93 -15.08
CA ALA A 96 -2.05 7.29 -14.01
C ALA A 96 -2.58 7.63 -12.60
N SER A 97 -3.42 8.66 -12.49
CA SER A 97 -4.15 9.07 -11.28
C SER A 97 -5.18 8.07 -10.75
N THR A 98 -5.63 7.07 -11.53
CA THR A 98 -6.59 6.03 -11.04
C THR A 98 -5.92 4.71 -10.64
N ALA A 99 -4.66 4.50 -11.03
CA ALA A 99 -3.92 3.28 -10.68
C ALA A 99 -3.49 3.29 -9.21
N ASP A 100 -3.67 2.16 -8.52
CA ASP A 100 -3.09 1.93 -7.20
C ASP A 100 -1.68 1.37 -7.36
N LEU A 101 -0.68 2.19 -7.02
CA LEU A 101 0.73 1.86 -7.17
C LEU A 101 1.34 1.23 -5.91
N PHE A 102 0.52 0.86 -4.93
CA PHE A 102 1.03 0.37 -3.64
C PHE A 102 1.99 -0.83 -3.77
N HIS A 103 1.70 -1.75 -4.68
CA HIS A 103 2.53 -2.93 -4.94
C HIS A 103 3.62 -2.69 -5.98
N VAL A 104 3.71 -1.50 -6.57
CA VAL A 104 4.64 -1.19 -7.65
C VAL A 104 5.95 -0.64 -7.10
N ALA A 105 7.04 -1.33 -7.39
CA ALA A 105 8.39 -0.91 -7.06
C ALA A 105 8.98 0.04 -8.12
N GLU A 106 8.62 -0.15 -9.39
CA GLU A 106 9.16 0.64 -10.50
C GLU A 106 8.18 0.65 -11.70
N VAL A 107 8.12 1.78 -12.41
CA VAL A 107 7.41 1.92 -13.69
C VAL A 107 8.40 2.44 -14.73
N ARG A 108 8.48 1.79 -15.89
CA ARG A 108 9.31 2.23 -17.03
C ARG A 108 8.49 2.39 -18.30
N LEU A 109 8.86 3.41 -19.08
CA LEU A 109 8.31 3.73 -20.40
C LEU A 109 9.44 3.59 -21.43
N PRO A 110 9.70 2.38 -21.94
CA PRO A 110 10.78 2.16 -22.90
C PRO A 110 10.55 2.90 -24.22
N LYS A 111 11.65 3.21 -24.92
CA LYS A 111 11.65 3.97 -26.18
C LYS A 111 10.83 3.31 -27.31
N GLY A 112 10.59 2.00 -27.23
CA GLY A 112 9.76 1.23 -28.16
C GLY A 112 8.25 1.32 -27.89
N GLY A 113 7.82 2.10 -26.89
CA GLY A 113 6.43 2.15 -26.44
C GLY A 113 6.11 1.05 -25.41
N GLY A 114 4.89 1.10 -24.87
CA GLY A 114 4.45 0.21 -23.79
C GLY A 114 4.83 0.68 -22.39
N VAL A 115 4.38 -0.06 -21.38
CA VAL A 115 4.63 0.20 -19.96
C VAL A 115 5.16 -1.09 -19.33
N GLU A 116 6.32 -0.99 -18.67
CA GLU A 116 6.86 -2.06 -17.83
C GLU A 116 6.62 -1.73 -16.37
N ILE A 117 6.10 -2.69 -15.60
CA ILE A 117 5.82 -2.55 -14.18
C ILE A 117 6.60 -3.61 -13.42
N LYS A 118 7.39 -3.19 -12.44
CA LYS A 118 8.05 -4.06 -11.49
C LYS A 118 7.28 -4.04 -10.18
N PHE A 119 6.84 -5.20 -9.70
CA PHE A 119 6.18 -5.31 -8.39
C PHE A 119 7.20 -5.45 -7.25
N CYS A 120 6.76 -5.06 -6.04
CA CYS A 120 7.47 -5.31 -4.81
C CYS A 120 7.66 -6.83 -4.57
N ASP A 121 8.78 -7.20 -3.97
CA ASP A 121 9.08 -8.60 -3.65
C ASP A 121 8.24 -9.10 -2.46
N ARG A 122 7.29 -10.00 -2.76
CA ARG A 122 6.38 -10.58 -1.76
C ARG A 122 7.11 -11.49 -0.76
N LEU A 123 8.11 -12.24 -1.21
CA LEU A 123 8.89 -13.12 -0.35
C LEU A 123 9.75 -12.30 0.61
N LYS A 124 10.31 -11.19 0.14
CA LYS A 124 11.02 -10.25 0.99
C LYS A 124 10.10 -9.62 2.03
N ALA A 125 8.86 -9.28 1.66
CA ALA A 125 7.88 -8.75 2.60
C ALA A 125 7.50 -9.76 3.70
N LEU A 126 7.23 -11.03 3.33
CA LEU A 126 6.99 -12.12 4.27
C LEU A 126 8.19 -12.34 5.21
N SER A 127 9.40 -12.28 4.67
CA SER A 127 10.64 -12.42 5.46
C SER A 127 10.78 -11.30 6.50
N LEU A 128 10.47 -10.06 6.13
CA LEU A 128 10.50 -8.93 7.05
C LEU A 128 9.38 -9.04 8.11
N LEU A 129 8.20 -9.53 7.75
CA LEU A 129 7.11 -9.82 8.70
C LEU A 129 7.51 -10.86 9.74
N ALA A 130 8.14 -11.96 9.31
CA ALA A 130 8.62 -13.00 10.21
C ALA A 130 9.65 -12.47 11.23
N GLY A 131 10.44 -11.45 10.86
CA GLY A 131 11.42 -10.83 11.75
C GLY A 131 10.87 -9.75 12.70
N LEU A 132 9.63 -9.27 12.51
CA LEU A 132 9.04 -8.21 13.33
C LEU A 132 8.50 -8.71 14.69
N ASP A 133 8.09 -9.98 14.78
CA ASP A 133 7.47 -10.54 16.00
C ASP A 133 8.50 -11.01 17.05
N GLY A 134 9.77 -10.59 16.95
CA GLY A 134 10.83 -10.86 17.94
C GLY A 134 11.29 -12.33 18.03
N GLY A 135 10.75 -13.21 17.19
CA GLY A 135 11.14 -14.60 17.10
C GLY A 135 12.43 -14.76 16.29
N GLU A 136 13.53 -15.02 17.00
CA GLU A 136 14.83 -15.46 16.51
C GLU A 136 15.54 -14.58 15.46
N GLN A 137 16.86 -14.41 15.61
CA GLN A 137 17.70 -13.74 14.60
C GLN A 137 17.69 -14.43 13.21
N ASN A 138 16.92 -15.53 13.02
CA ASN A 138 16.89 -16.35 11.82
C ASN A 138 15.48 -16.77 11.30
N ALA A 139 14.37 -16.27 11.87
CA ALA A 139 13.01 -16.70 11.44
C ALA A 139 12.73 -16.44 9.95
N ALA A 140 13.23 -15.31 9.42
CA ALA A 140 13.17 -15.00 8.00
C ALA A 140 13.90 -16.05 7.12
N GLY A 141 15.09 -16.50 7.56
CA GLY A 141 15.86 -17.54 6.88
C GLY A 141 15.17 -18.89 6.90
N SER A 142 14.58 -19.26 8.04
CA SER A 142 13.82 -20.51 8.21
C SER A 142 12.57 -20.55 7.33
N LEU A 143 11.82 -19.44 7.23
CA LEU A 143 10.66 -19.32 6.35
C LEU A 143 11.05 -19.44 4.87
N LEU A 144 12.09 -18.70 4.44
CA LEU A 144 12.58 -18.77 3.06
C LEU A 144 13.06 -20.19 2.70
N ALA A 145 13.78 -20.85 3.62
CA ALA A 145 14.23 -22.23 3.42
C ALA A 145 13.05 -23.21 3.35
N ALA A 146 12.01 -23.03 4.16
CA ALA A 146 10.79 -23.84 4.09
C ALA A 146 10.06 -23.66 2.75
N LEU A 147 9.89 -22.43 2.29
CA LEU A 147 9.26 -22.14 1.00
C LEU A 147 10.07 -22.69 -0.17
N ALA A 148 11.41 -22.58 -0.13
CA ALA A 148 12.28 -23.15 -1.15
C ALA A 148 12.17 -24.69 -1.22
N ARG A 149 12.07 -25.36 -0.06
CA ARG A 149 11.81 -26.82 -0.01
C ARG A 149 10.44 -27.17 -0.58
N SER A 150 9.40 -26.41 -0.25
CA SER A 150 8.05 -26.64 -0.80
C SER A 150 7.98 -26.43 -2.31
N ALA A 151 8.79 -25.52 -2.87
CA ALA A 151 8.88 -25.30 -4.31
C ALA A 151 9.71 -26.37 -5.05
N GLN A 152 10.57 -27.08 -4.34
CA GLN A 152 11.42 -28.15 -4.88
C GLN A 152 10.81 -29.56 -4.69
N ALA A 153 9.81 -29.72 -3.82
CA ALA A 153 9.10 -30.97 -3.68
C ALA A 153 8.42 -31.29 -5.03
N PRO A 154 8.74 -32.43 -5.66
CA PRO A 154 7.95 -32.89 -6.80
C PRO A 154 6.51 -33.07 -6.32
N ALA A 155 5.56 -32.82 -7.22
CA ALA A 155 4.17 -33.21 -7.01
C ALA A 155 4.11 -34.74 -6.95
N ASP A 156 4.48 -35.32 -5.82
CA ASP A 156 4.20 -36.72 -5.51
C ASP A 156 2.69 -36.80 -5.34
N ASP A 157 2.01 -37.05 -6.46
CA ASP A 157 0.61 -37.45 -6.49
C ASP A 157 0.56 -38.95 -6.13
N PRO A 158 0.15 -39.32 -4.90
CA PRO A 158 0.04 -40.73 -4.51
C PRO A 158 -1.14 -41.45 -5.20
N ARG A 159 -1.79 -40.85 -6.20
CA ARG A 159 -2.95 -41.43 -6.91
C ARG A 159 -2.63 -41.96 -8.31
N ALA A 160 -1.37 -41.96 -8.73
CA ALA A 160 -0.97 -42.44 -10.06
C ALA A 160 -0.74 -43.97 -10.14
N GLU A 161 -0.56 -44.68 -9.03
CA GLU A 161 -0.21 -46.11 -9.06
C GLU A 161 -1.42 -47.06 -9.19
N ASP A 162 -2.65 -46.59 -9.00
CA ASP A 162 -3.85 -47.46 -8.98
C ASP A 162 -4.60 -47.58 -10.32
N ARG A 163 -4.03 -47.04 -11.41
CA ARG A 163 -4.64 -47.09 -12.77
C ARG A 163 -3.90 -47.96 -13.78
N ALA A 164 -2.86 -48.68 -13.36
CA ALA A 164 -2.09 -49.56 -14.24
C ALA A 164 -2.48 -51.06 -14.14
N ASN A 165 -3.43 -51.43 -13.27
CA ASN A 165 -3.88 -52.83 -13.09
C ASN A 165 -5.41 -52.96 -13.09
N GLY A 166 -6.08 -52.47 -14.13
CA GLY A 166 -7.52 -52.67 -14.36
C GLY A 166 -7.88 -52.82 -15.82
#